data_AF-A0A536ZHG0-F1
#
_entry.id   AF-A0A536ZHG0-F1
#
_cell.length_a   1.000
_cell.length_b   1.000
_cell.length_c   1.000
_cell.angle_alpha   90.00
_cell.angle_beta   90.00
_cell.angle_gamma   90.00
#
_symmetry.space_group_name_H-M   'P 1'
#
loop_
_entity.id
_entity.type
_entity.pdbx_description
1 polymer ?
#
loop_
_entity_poly.entity_id
_entity_poly.type
_entity_poly.pdbx_seq_one_letter_code
_entity_poly.pdbx_strand_id
1 'polypeptide(L)' 'NCEAIEYDDGSVFIHARRTIRAGEELTYDYGLVYEGRLSNRARKAFACRCGARRCRGTMLAKRVTDGS' A
#
# COMPACT_ATOMS: atom_id res chain seq x y z
N ASN A 1 8.37 -4.61 -2.49
CA ASN A 1 8.83 -5.62 -3.49
C ASN A 1 7.79 -6.72 -3.69
N CYS A 2 6.68 -6.69 -2.95
CA CYS A 2 5.53 -7.57 -3.12
C CYS A 2 4.26 -6.77 -3.44
N GLU A 3 3.21 -7.48 -3.84
CA GLU A 3 1.83 -7.00 -3.97
C GLU A 3 0.87 -7.99 -3.30
N ALA A 4 -0.25 -7.50 -2.81
CA ALA A 4 -1.33 -8.34 -2.29
C ALA A 4 -2.30 -8.69 -3.43
N ILE A 5 -2.65 -9.96 -3.56
CA ILE A 5 -3.61 -10.48 -4.53
C ILE A 5 -4.73 -11.16 -3.76
N GLU A 6 -5.96 -10.72 -4.01
CA GLU A 6 -7.19 -11.36 -3.52
C GLU A 6 -7.67 -12.37 -4.56
N TYR A 7 -8.02 -13.56 -4.11
CA TYR A 7 -8.52 -14.65 -4.94
C TYR A 7 -10.04 -14.80 -4.76
N ASP A 8 -10.70 -15.47 -5.70
CA ASP A 8 -12.16 -15.64 -5.71
C ASP A 8 -12.71 -16.37 -4.46
N ASP A 9 -11.87 -17.13 -3.76
CA ASP A 9 -12.19 -17.81 -2.50
C ASP A 9 -12.08 -16.88 -1.27
N GLY A 10 -11.77 -15.60 -1.47
CA GLY A 10 -11.57 -14.59 -0.43
C GLY A 10 -10.20 -14.66 0.24
N SER A 11 -9.30 -15.54 -0.19
CA SER A 11 -7.94 -15.61 0.34
C SER A 11 -7.09 -14.47 -0.21
N VAL A 12 -6.23 -13.89 0.64
CA VAL A 12 -5.26 -12.88 0.24
C VAL A 12 -3.85 -13.44 0.33
N PHE A 13 -3.12 -13.40 -0.78
CA PHE A 13 -1.72 -13.81 -0.84
C PHE A 13 -0.80 -12.65 -1.18
N ILE A 14 0.42 -12.67 -0.64
CA ILE A 14 1.46 -11.69 -0.94
C ILE A 14 2.40 -12.27 -1.99
N HIS A 15 2.36 -11.70 -3.19
CA HIS A 15 3.15 -12.14 -4.34
C HIS A 15 4.39 -11.27 -4.53
N ALA A 16 5.53 -11.89 -4.85
CA ALA A 16 6.75 -11.16 -5.19
C ALA A 16 6.64 -10.55 -6.60
N ARG A 17 6.90 -9.24 -6.72
CA ARG A 17 6.86 -8.52 -8.03
C ARG A 17 8.17 -8.61 -8.82
N ARG A 18 9.21 -9.13 -8.17
CA ARG A 18 10.56 -9.35 -8.69
C ARG A 18 11.23 -10.42 -7.82
N THR A 19 12.35 -10.96 -8.26
CA THR A 19 13.22 -11.78 -7.41
C THR A 19 13.61 -11.03 -6.15
N ILE A 20 13.54 -11.69 -4.99
CA ILE A 20 13.89 -11.16 -3.67
C ILE A 20 14.99 -12.05 -3.10
N ARG A 21 16.13 -11.46 -2.71
CA ARG A 21 17.23 -12.19 -2.10
C ARG A 21 16.97 -12.42 -0.61
N ALA A 22 17.59 -13.46 -0.06
CA ALA A 22 17.55 -13.71 1.39
C ALA A 22 18.06 -12.48 2.16
N GLY A 23 17.33 -12.10 3.22
CA GLY A 23 17.61 -10.93 4.04
C GLY A 23 17.04 -9.61 3.53
N GLU A 24 16.46 -9.54 2.32
CA GLU A 24 15.69 -8.37 1.90
C GLU A 24 14.35 -8.31 2.66
N GLU A 25 13.99 -7.14 3.19
CA GLU A 25 12.68 -6.89 3.78
C GLU A 25 11.56 -7.02 2.73
N LEU A 26 10.49 -7.76 3.08
CA LEU A 26 9.29 -7.85 2.27
C LEU A 26 8.41 -6.62 2.50
N THR A 27 8.07 -5.91 1.44
CA THR A 27 7.30 -4.66 1.49
C THR A 27 6.17 -4.68 0.45
N TYR A 28 4.99 -4.20 0.81
CA TYR A 28 3.85 -4.01 -0.11
C TYR A 28 3.10 -2.73 0.23
N ASP A 29 2.33 -2.17 -0.71
CA ASP A 29 1.50 -0.99 -0.47
C ASP A 29 0.18 -1.42 0.18
N TYR A 30 -0.07 -0.96 1.41
CA TYR A 30 -1.29 -1.27 2.15
C TYR A 30 -2.56 -0.68 1.50
N GLY A 31 -2.43 0.42 0.75
CA GLY A 31 -3.58 1.02 0.06
C GLY A 31 -4.80 1.28 0.95
N LEU A 32 -4.59 1.72 2.21
CA LEU A 32 -5.68 1.80 3.20
C LEU A 32 -6.78 2.75 2.72
N VAL A 33 -8.00 2.23 2.62
CA VAL A 33 -9.20 3.04 2.36
C VAL A 33 -9.61 3.73 3.66
N TYR A 34 -9.88 5.03 3.58
CA TYR A 34 -10.26 5.85 4.73
C TYR A 34 -11.55 6.59 4.40
N GLU A 35 -12.60 6.32 5.17
CA GLU A 35 -13.95 6.89 4.94
C GLU A 35 -14.01 8.40 5.20
N GLY A 36 -13.10 8.93 6.04
CA GLY A 36 -13.04 10.35 6.35
C GLY A 36 -12.39 11.20 5.26
N ARG A 37 -12.45 12.53 5.44
CA ARG A 37 -11.74 13.46 4.55
C ARG A 37 -10.24 13.23 4.63
N LEU A 38 -9.58 13.07 3.47
CA LEU A 38 -8.12 12.95 3.33
C LEU A 38 -7.39 14.28 3.61
N SER A 39 -7.53 14.78 4.84
CA SER A 39 -6.89 15.99 5.35
C SER A 39 -5.40 15.79 5.60
N ASN A 40 -4.66 16.90 5.74
CA ASN A 40 -3.24 16.86 6.13
C ASN A 40 -3.04 16.15 7.48
N ARG A 41 -3.98 16.31 8.43
CA ARG A 41 -3.96 15.62 9.72
C ARG A 41 -4.10 14.11 9.55
N ALA A 42 -5.03 13.65 8.72
CA ALA A 42 -5.20 12.22 8.42
C ALA A 42 -3.94 11.66 7.75
N ARG A 43 -3.42 12.31 6.71
CA ARG A 43 -2.18 11.89 6.03
C ARG A 43 -0.99 11.78 6.99
N LYS A 44 -0.88 12.70 7.95
CA LYS A 44 0.17 12.67 8.98
C LYS A 44 -0.02 11.54 9.99
N ALA A 45 -1.26 11.26 10.39
CA ALA A 45 -1.58 10.12 11.27
C ALA A 45 -1.24 8.78 10.60
N PHE A 46 -1.41 8.69 9.29
CA PHE A 46 -1.09 7.52 8.47
C PHE A 46 0.17 7.73 7.62
N ALA A 47 1.19 8.41 8.17
CA ALA A 47 2.43 8.70 7.44
C ALA A 47 3.17 7.39 7.08
N CYS A 48 3.59 7.27 5.83
CA CYS A 48 4.37 6.11 5.37
C CYS A 48 5.85 6.32 5.68
N ARG A 49 6.53 5.27 6.16
CA ARG A 49 7.95 5.30 6.55
C ARG A 49 8.80 4.26 5.83
N CYS A 50 8.35 3.77 4.67
CA CYS A 50 9.03 2.70 3.93
C CYS A 50 10.39 3.07 3.31
N GLY A 51 10.81 4.33 3.38
CA GLY A 51 12.11 4.79 2.85
C GLY A 51 12.24 4.86 1.33
N ALA A 52 11.21 4.46 0.56
CA ALA A 52 11.28 4.47 -0.90
C ALA A 52 11.38 5.89 -1.49
N ARG A 53 12.28 6.09 -2.47
CA ARG A 53 12.54 7.40 -3.11
C ARG A 53 11.31 8.04 -3.77
N ARG A 54 10.34 7.21 -4.21
CA ARG A 54 9.07 7.65 -4.81
C ARG A 54 7.86 7.35 -3.91
N CYS A 55 8.06 7.34 -2.59
CA CYS A 55 6.99 7.08 -1.63
C CYS A 55 5.86 8.12 -1.73
N ARG A 56 4.60 7.67 -1.67
CA ARG A 56 3.40 8.54 -1.62
C ARG A 56 3.35 9.41 -0.35
N GLY A 57 4.15 9.08 0.67
CA GLY A 57 4.22 9.79 1.96
C GLY A 57 3.13 9.39 2.96
N THR A 58 2.16 8.55 2.55
CA THR A 58 1.09 8.05 3.42
C THR A 58 0.65 6.65 3.01
N MET A 59 0.24 5.84 3.99
CA MET A 59 -0.30 4.50 3.80
C MET A 59 -1.72 4.51 3.23
N LEU A 60 -2.40 5.66 3.26
CA LEU A 60 -3.75 5.81 2.70
C LEU A 60 -3.72 5.73 1.18
N ALA A 61 -4.64 4.95 0.61
CA ALA A 61 -4.89 4.95 -0.82
C ALA A 61 -5.23 6.36 -1.33
N LYS A 62 -4.93 6.63 -2.60
CA LYS A 62 -5.54 7.77 -3.29
C LYS A 62 -7.04 7.47 -3.36
N ARG A 63 -7.90 8.48 -3.19
CA ARG A 63 -9.32 8.33 -3.53
C ARG A 63 -9.38 7.79 -4.96
N VAL A 64 -9.89 6.59 -5.13
CA VAL A 64 -10.32 6.11 -6.43
C VAL A 64 -11.46 7.05 -6.79
N THR A 65 -11.24 7.96 -7.73
CA THR A 65 -12.35 8.53 -8.48
C THR A 65 -12.86 7.35 -9.29
N ASP A 66 -13.94 6.75 -8.83
CA ASP A 66 -14.67 5.74 -9.59
C ASP A 66 -14.91 6.30 -11.01
N GLY A 67 -14.32 5.66 -12.03
CA GLY A 67 -14.47 6.05 -13.44
C GLY A 67 -13.18 6.42 -14.21
N SER A 68 -12.25 5.48 -14.39
CA SER A 68 -11.36 5.43 -15.57
C SER A 68 -10.95 3.99 -15.87
#